data_AF-A0A831PAD2-F1
#
_entry.id   AF-A0A831PAD2-F1
#
_cell.length_a   1.000
_cell.length_b   1.000
_cell.length_c   1.000
_cell.angle_alpha   90.00
_cell.angle_beta   90.00
_cell.angle_gamma   90.00
#
_symmetry.space_group_name_H-M   'P 1'
#
loop_
_entity.id
_entity.type
_entity.pdbx_description
1 polymer ?
#
loop_
_entity_poly.entity_id
_entity_poly.type
_entity_poly.pdbx_seq_one_letter_code
_entity_poly.pdbx_strand_id
1 'polypeptide(L)'
;MESQFGRGFITTIMLVCKHFALPPEKAWPGASDHLLELEVPEMFAGTEVDELVTMLRKNIMWHQNGQMDAEDAEAVMRILRRLVLAIDRQLGISDPQIGRYD
;
A
#
# COMPACT_ATOMS: atom_id res chain seq x y z
N MET A 1 -21.98 -4.47 9.08
CA MET A 1 -22.14 -3.41 8.06
C MET A 1 -21.18 -3.77 6.93
N GLU A 2 -21.67 -3.81 5.70
CA GLU A 2 -20.83 -4.13 4.54
C GLU A 2 -19.89 -2.94 4.24
N SER A 3 -18.64 -3.22 3.88
CA SER A 3 -17.67 -2.16 3.57
C SER A 3 -17.85 -1.71 2.12
N GLN A 4 -17.93 -0.39 1.90
CA GLN A 4 -18.06 0.19 0.56
C GLN A 4 -16.74 0.11 -0.24
N PHE A 5 -15.60 0.18 0.45
CA PHE A 5 -14.27 0.29 -0.16
C PHE A 5 -13.34 -0.86 0.26
N GLY A 6 -13.85 -1.91 0.89
CA GLY A 6 -13.06 -3.01 1.44
C GLY A 6 -12.42 -2.66 2.79
N ARG A 7 -12.35 -3.67 3.67
CA ARG A 7 -11.84 -3.54 5.05
C ARG A 7 -10.79 -4.59 5.37
N GLY A 8 -9.85 -4.24 6.23
CA GLY A 8 -8.86 -5.14 6.81
C GLY A 8 -7.46 -4.85 6.28
N PHE A 9 -6.48 -5.67 6.68
CA PHE A 9 -5.07 -5.39 6.36
C PHE A 9 -4.70 -5.78 4.93
N ILE A 10 -4.66 -7.08 4.65
CA ILE A 10 -4.25 -7.61 3.33
C ILE A 10 -5.25 -7.20 2.24
N THR A 11 -6.55 -7.18 2.56
CA THR A 11 -7.60 -6.78 1.63
C THR A 11 -7.38 -5.37 1.09
N THR A 12 -7.11 -4.40 1.98
CA THR A 12 -6.93 -2.99 1.56
C THR A 12 -5.59 -2.81 0.85
N ILE A 13 -4.52 -3.49 1.26
CA ILE A 13 -3.24 -3.50 0.53
C ILE A 13 -3.46 -4.00 -0.90
N MET A 14 -4.17 -5.10 -1.09
CA MET A 14 -4.48 -5.65 -2.41
C MET A 14 -5.27 -4.66 -3.28
N LEU A 15 -6.28 -4.00 -2.70
CA LEU A 15 -7.09 -3.01 -3.42
C LEU A 15 -6.26 -1.78 -3.83
N VAL A 16 -5.37 -1.29 -2.95
CA VAL A 16 -4.42 -0.23 -3.28
C VAL A 16 -3.46 -0.68 -4.38
N CYS A 17 -2.90 -1.89 -4.31
CA CYS A 17 -2.03 -2.43 -5.38
C CYS A 17 -2.74 -2.44 -6.74
N LYS A 18 -4.05 -2.72 -6.78
CA LYS A 18 -4.83 -2.72 -8.03
C LYS A 18 -4.88 -1.33 -8.69
N HIS A 19 -4.96 -0.26 -7.90
CA HIS A 19 -4.88 1.12 -8.39
C HIS A 19 -3.51 1.41 -9.01
N PHE A 20 -2.44 1.12 -8.26
CA PHE A 20 -1.07 1.45 -8.68
C PHE A 20 -0.46 0.44 -9.68
N ALA A 21 -1.24 -0.55 -10.12
CA ALA A 21 -0.95 -1.35 -11.31
C ALA A 21 -1.42 -0.69 -12.62
N LEU A 22 -2.22 0.39 -12.54
CA LEU A 22 -2.63 1.20 -13.68
C LEU A 22 -1.53 2.20 -14.07
N PRO A 23 -1.61 2.81 -15.27
CA PRO A 23 -0.80 3.98 -15.59
C PRO A 23 -0.93 5.07 -14.51
N PRO A 24 0.14 5.81 -14.17
CA PRO A 24 0.14 6.72 -13.03
C PRO A 24 -1.01 7.72 -13.00
N GLU A 25 -1.39 8.26 -14.16
CA GLU A 25 -2.49 9.24 -14.31
C GLU A 25 -3.87 8.64 -13.99
N LYS A 26 -3.97 7.31 -13.86
CA LYS A 26 -5.20 6.57 -13.53
C LYS A 26 -5.13 5.89 -12.16
N ALA A 27 -3.99 5.93 -11.47
CA ALA A 27 -3.77 5.20 -10.22
C ALA A 27 -4.38 5.91 -8.99
N TRP A 28 -4.69 7.19 -9.08
CA TRP A 28 -5.10 8.01 -7.93
C TRP A 28 -6.60 7.98 -7.59
N PRO A 29 -7.53 8.00 -8.58
CA PRO A 29 -8.95 8.10 -8.28
C PRO A 29 -9.46 6.96 -7.37
N GLY A 30 -9.87 7.31 -6.14
CA GLY A 30 -10.42 6.35 -5.17
C GLY A 30 -9.38 5.51 -4.40
N ALA A 31 -8.08 5.72 -4.62
CA ALA A 31 -7.04 4.98 -3.91
C ALA A 31 -7.05 5.24 -2.40
N SER A 32 -7.32 6.48 -1.98
CA SER A 32 -7.40 6.88 -0.57
C SER A 32 -8.61 6.27 0.16
N ASP A 33 -9.69 5.96 -0.55
CA ASP A 33 -10.91 5.40 0.06
C ASP A 33 -10.64 4.02 0.70
N HIS A 34 -9.78 3.22 0.06
CA HIS A 34 -9.35 1.92 0.60
C HIS A 34 -8.57 2.03 1.92
N LEU A 35 -7.97 3.19 2.20
CA LEU A 35 -7.20 3.40 3.43
C LEU A 35 -8.09 3.74 4.63
N LEU A 36 -9.33 4.17 4.42
CA LEU A 36 -10.25 4.55 5.50
C LEU A 36 -10.57 3.37 6.43
N GLU A 37 -10.60 2.16 5.88
CA GLU A 37 -10.90 0.92 6.59
C GLU A 37 -9.69 -0.06 6.61
N LEU A 38 -8.48 0.47 6.39
CA LEU A 38 -7.24 -0.29 6.60
C LEU A 38 -6.97 -0.43 8.11
N GLU A 39 -6.87 -1.67 8.56
CA GLU A 39 -6.59 -2.02 9.95
C GLU A 39 -5.22 -2.68 10.03
N VAL A 40 -4.32 -2.18 10.89
CA VAL A 40 -3.03 -2.80 11.15
C VAL A 40 -3.19 -3.82 12.28
N PRO A 41 -2.91 -5.12 12.05
CA PRO A 41 -2.91 -6.14 13.08
C PRO A 41 -2.01 -5.78 14.26
N GLU A 42 -2.44 -6.10 15.49
CA GLU A 42 -1.69 -5.79 16.72
C GLU A 42 -0.25 -6.33 16.69
N MET A 43 -0.04 -7.51 16.07
CA MET A 43 1.29 -8.11 15.91
C MET A 43 2.29 -7.26 15.11
N PHE A 44 1.80 -6.27 14.36
CA PHE A 44 2.63 -5.36 13.56
C PHE A 44 2.86 -4.01 14.22
N ALA A 45 2.18 -3.70 15.33
CA ALA A 45 2.33 -2.42 16.02
C ALA A 45 3.80 -2.13 16.39
N GLY A 46 4.29 -0.94 16.04
CA GLY A 46 5.67 -0.52 16.31
C GLY A 46 6.75 -1.25 15.52
N THR A 47 6.38 -1.98 14.46
CA THR A 47 7.33 -2.69 13.59
C THR A 47 7.53 -1.95 12.27
N GLU A 48 8.48 -2.39 11.42
CA GLU A 48 8.67 -1.81 10.08
C GLU A 48 7.37 -1.83 9.26
N VAL A 49 6.51 -2.84 9.45
CA VAL A 49 5.20 -2.92 8.79
C VAL A 49 4.31 -1.72 9.14
N ASP A 50 4.25 -1.34 10.42
CA ASP A 50 3.45 -0.20 10.91
C ASP A 50 4.00 1.15 10.42
N GLU A 51 5.34 1.28 10.39
CA GLU A 51 6.01 2.45 9.79
C GLU A 51 5.69 2.58 8.29
N LEU A 52 5.77 1.48 7.54
CA LEU A 52 5.49 1.45 6.10
C LEU A 52 4.02 1.74 5.81
N VAL A 53 3.08 1.27 6.64
CA VAL A 53 1.66 1.62 6.53
C VAL A 53 1.46 3.12 6.77
N THR A 54 2.12 3.69 7.78
CA THR A 54 2.06 5.12 8.05
C THR A 54 2.59 5.93 6.86
N MET A 55 3.71 5.52 6.28
CA MET A 55 4.25 6.13 5.06
C MET A 55 3.30 5.99 3.88
N LEU A 56 2.71 4.80 3.66
CA LEU A 56 1.75 4.55 2.59
C LEU A 56 0.55 5.50 2.70
N ARG A 57 -0.04 5.61 3.90
CA ARG A 57 -1.15 6.52 4.18
C ARG A 57 -0.81 7.96 3.84
N LYS A 58 0.33 8.44 4.32
CA LYS A 58 0.78 9.81 4.08
C LYS A 58 0.96 10.10 2.59
N ASN A 59 1.59 9.21 1.83
CA ASN A 59 1.85 9.43 0.41
C ASN A 59 0.54 9.44 -0.40
N ILE A 60 -0.38 8.52 -0.12
CA ILE A 60 -1.65 8.45 -0.87
C ILE A 60 -2.60 9.58 -0.48
N MET A 61 -2.76 9.87 0.82
CA MET A 61 -3.72 10.86 1.29
C MET A 61 -3.32 12.31 1.00
N TRP A 62 -2.01 12.59 0.85
CA TRP A 62 -1.52 13.95 0.61
C TRP A 62 -1.18 14.24 -0.86
N HIS A 63 -1.33 13.26 -1.74
CA HIS A 63 -1.12 13.46 -3.18
C HIS A 63 -2.04 14.57 -3.73
N GLN A 64 -1.51 15.38 -4.64
CA GLN A 64 -2.23 16.45 -5.32
C GLN A 64 -2.21 16.17 -6.83
N ASN A 65 -3.39 15.96 -7.42
CA ASN A 65 -3.52 15.61 -8.83
C ASN A 65 -2.82 16.62 -9.76
N GLY A 66 -2.10 16.12 -10.76
CA GLY A 66 -1.56 16.92 -11.86
C GLY A 66 -0.17 17.49 -11.59
N GLN A 67 0.46 17.15 -10.47
CA GLN A 67 1.87 17.42 -10.22
C GLN A 67 2.54 16.13 -9.75
N MET A 68 3.45 15.59 -10.56
CA MET A 68 4.30 14.44 -10.21
C MET A 68 3.55 13.11 -10.00
N ASP A 69 2.37 12.93 -10.59
CA ASP A 69 1.57 11.69 -10.50
C ASP A 69 2.42 10.42 -10.77
N ALA A 70 3.37 10.49 -11.71
CA ALA A 70 4.26 9.39 -12.05
C ALA A 70 5.27 9.08 -10.94
N GLU A 71 6.00 10.10 -10.47
CA GLU A 71 7.01 9.96 -9.44
C GLU A 71 6.40 9.56 -8.08
N ASP A 72 5.24 10.13 -7.76
CA ASP A 72 4.48 9.80 -6.55
C ASP A 72 3.93 8.37 -6.61
N ALA A 73 3.40 7.94 -7.76
CA ALA A 73 2.92 6.58 -7.94
C ALA A 73 4.06 5.57 -7.83
N GLU A 74 5.24 5.91 -8.36
CA GLU A 74 6.44 5.09 -8.20
C GLU A 74 6.88 5.01 -6.73
N ALA A 75 6.80 6.12 -5.99
CA ALA A 75 7.09 6.14 -4.55
C ALA A 75 6.13 5.26 -3.75
N VAL A 76 4.82 5.32 -4.05
CA VAL A 76 3.82 4.43 -3.46
C VAL A 76 4.14 2.97 -3.78
N MET A 77 4.46 2.65 -5.04
CA MET A 77 4.83 1.29 -5.44
C MET A 77 6.08 0.77 -4.71
N ARG A 78 7.09 1.62 -4.48
CA ARG A 78 8.26 1.26 -3.66
C ARG A 78 7.87 0.94 -2.22
N ILE A 79 6.95 1.71 -1.62
CA ILE A 79 6.44 1.46 -0.27
C ILE A 79 5.66 0.15 -0.23
N LEU A 80 4.74 -0.09 -1.17
CA LEU A 80 3.95 -1.33 -1.24
C LEU A 80 4.83 -2.58 -1.36
N ARG A 81 5.86 -2.54 -2.21
CA ARG A 81 6.81 -3.66 -2.36
C ARG A 81 7.58 -3.92 -1.05
N ARG A 82 8.03 -2.87 -0.37
CA ARG A 82 8.68 -3.02 0.94
C ARG A 82 7.73 -3.56 1.99
N LEU A 83 6.48 -3.09 2.00
CA LEU A 83 5.44 -3.49 2.94
C LEU A 83 5.16 -4.98 2.85
N VAL A 84 4.92 -5.51 1.65
CA VAL A 84 4.63 -6.94 1.49
C VAL A 84 5.83 -7.82 1.90
N LEU A 85 7.06 -7.41 1.57
CA LEU A 85 8.26 -8.13 1.99
C LEU A 85 8.48 -8.09 3.51
N ALA A 86 8.17 -6.96 4.16
CA ALA A 86 8.26 -6.84 5.61
C ALA A 86 7.21 -7.75 6.30
N ILE A 87 5.98 -7.79 5.76
CA ILE A 87 4.93 -8.71 6.20
C ILE A 87 5.41 -10.16 6.09
N ASP A 88 5.91 -10.58 4.93
CA ASP A 88 6.40 -11.95 4.71
C ASP A 88 7.48 -12.35 5.73
N ARG A 89 8.44 -11.45 6.00
CA ARG A 89 9.49 -11.69 7.02
C ARG A 89 8.89 -11.89 8.41
N GLN A 90 7.91 -11.09 8.76
CA GLN A 90 7.27 -11.16 10.07
C GLN A 90 6.31 -12.37 10.20
N LEU A 91 5.84 -12.90 9.07
CA LEU A 91 5.14 -14.19 8.98
C LEU A 91 6.10 -15.40 8.95
N GLY A 92 7.42 -15.18 9.01
CA GLY A 92 8.44 -16.23 9.15
C GLY A 92 9.13 -16.64 7.85
N ILE A 93 8.90 -15.94 6.73
CA ILE A 93 9.60 -16.19 5.47
C ILE A 93 10.94 -15.45 5.50
N SER A 94 12.05 -16.19 5.51
CA SER A 94 13.37 -15.61 5.81
C SER A 94 13.91 -14.68 4.73
N ASP A 95 13.62 -14.97 3.46
CA ASP A 95 14.14 -14.22 2.30
C ASP A 95 13.07 -14.07 1.20
N PRO A 96 11.99 -13.31 1.44
CA PRO A 96 10.99 -13.05 0.43
C PRO A 96 11.54 -12.09 -0.63
N GLN A 97 11.12 -12.29 -1.88
CA GLN A 97 11.62 -11.55 -3.04
C GLN A 97 10.45 -11.07 -3.90
N ILE A 98 10.50 -9.81 -4.36
CA ILE A 98 9.45 -9.22 -5.20
C ILE A 98 9.55 -9.69 -6.67
N GLY A 99 10.68 -10.28 -7.05
CA GLY A 99 10.99 -10.64 -8.43
C GLY A 99 11.19 -9.43 -9.34
N ARG A 100 11.46 -9.70 -10.61
CA ARG A 100 11.36 -8.73 -11.71
C ARG A 100 10.61 -9.44 -12.83
N TYR A 101 9.67 -8.76 -13.46
CA TYR A 101 9.16 -9.14 -14.76
C TYR A 101 9.94 -8.29 -15.75
N ASP A 102 10.99 -8.89 -16.30
CA ASP A 102 11.68 -8.42 -17.51
C ASP A 102 10.98 -8.93 -18.78
#